data_AF-A0A951U6W8-F1
#
_entry.id   AF-A0A951U6W8-F1
#
_cell.length_a   1.000
_cell.length_b   1.000
_cell.length_c   1.000
_cell.angle_alpha   90.00
_cell.angle_beta   90.00
_cell.angle_gamma   90.00
#
_symmetry.space_group_name_H-M   'P 1'
#
loop_
_entity.id
_entity.type
_entity.pdbx_description
1 polymer ?
#
loop_
_entity_poly.entity_id
_entity_poly.type
_entity_poly.pdbx_seq_one_letter_code
_entity_poly.pdbx_strand_id
1 'polypeptide(L)'
;MLQDTTTIRYYQRLTDALVEQWNRGYRFDELRLYVDGYLAALRHTDAVEPYWINRLEEEVIRYLYDSSNFETLQPQPQPDYRQY
;
A
#
# COMPACT_ATOMS: atom_id res chain seq x y z
N MET A 1 10.74 -6.14 5.76
CA MET A 1 9.88 -5.89 6.94
C MET A 1 10.30 -4.58 7.59
N LEU A 2 9.39 -3.61 7.63
CA LEU A 2 9.63 -2.27 8.20
C LEU A 2 9.70 -2.36 9.73
N GLN A 3 10.64 -1.65 10.35
CA GLN A 3 10.83 -1.64 11.81
C GLN A 3 10.67 -0.24 12.41
N ASP A 4 10.96 0.81 11.64
CA ASP A 4 10.76 2.18 12.07
C ASP A 4 9.28 2.57 12.06
N THR A 5 8.81 3.15 13.16
CA THR A 5 7.39 3.49 13.37
C THR A 5 6.91 4.55 12.38
N THR A 6 7.76 5.53 12.06
CA THR A 6 7.43 6.60 11.13
C THR A 6 7.26 6.04 9.71
N THR A 7 8.18 5.17 9.29
CA THR A 7 8.15 4.50 8.00
C THR A 7 6.94 3.58 7.86
N ILE A 8 6.54 2.87 8.93
CA ILE A 8 5.31 2.06 8.96
C ILE A 8 4.06 2.93 8.71
N ARG A 9 3.98 4.12 9.32
CA ARG A 9 2.85 5.04 9.09
C ARG A 9 2.79 5.55 7.66
N TYR A 10 3.94 5.87 7.07
CA TYR A 10 4.00 6.28 5.66
C TYR A 10 3.62 5.14 4.71
N TYR A 11 4.02 3.90 5.03
CA TYR A 11 3.60 2.71 4.31
C TYR A 11 2.08 2.53 4.34
N GLN A 12 1.48 2.53 5.54
CA GLN A 12 0.03 2.38 5.71
C GLN A 12 -0.74 3.46 4.93
N ARG A 13 -0.33 4.72 5.08
CA ARG A 13 -0.97 5.84 4.37
C ARG A 13 -0.89 5.68 2.85
N LEU A 14 0.25 5.20 2.34
CA LEU A 14 0.44 5.00 0.91
C LEU A 14 -0.39 3.82 0.40
N THR A 15 -0.42 2.70 1.09
CA THR A 15 -1.25 1.54 0.70
C THR A 15 -2.74 1.86 0.72
N ASP A 16 -3.22 2.60 1.73
CA ASP A 16 -4.60 3.04 1.82
C ASP A 16 -4.98 3.94 0.63
N ALA A 17 -4.08 4.88 0.27
CA ALA A 17 -4.27 5.73 -0.90
C ALA A 17 -4.29 4.92 -2.20
N LEU A 18 -3.42 3.91 -2.35
CA LEU A 18 -3.40 3.05 -3.53
C LEU A 18 -4.71 2.28 -3.71
N VAL A 19 -5.27 1.71 -2.63
CA VAL A 19 -6.57 1.03 -2.66
C VAL A 19 -7.68 2.01 -3.03
N GLU A 20 -7.66 3.23 -2.49
CA GLU A 20 -8.64 4.26 -2.84
C GLU A 20 -8.55 4.64 -4.34
N GLN A 21 -7.35 4.89 -4.86
CA GLN A 21 -7.16 5.22 -6.28
C GLN A 21 -7.56 4.03 -7.18
N TRP A 22 -7.22 2.80 -6.80
CA TRP A 22 -7.67 1.61 -7.53
C TRP A 22 -9.19 1.54 -7.62
N ASN A 23 -9.89 1.74 -6.50
CA ASN A 23 -11.36 1.74 -6.45
C ASN A 23 -11.99 2.89 -7.27
N ARG A 24 -11.26 3.99 -7.47
CA ARG A 24 -11.66 5.09 -8.36
C ARG A 24 -11.44 4.78 -9.85
N GLY A 25 -10.79 3.66 -10.18
CA GLY A 25 -10.57 3.21 -11.54
C GLY A 25 -9.19 3.56 -12.12
N TYR A 26 -8.27 4.11 -11.32
CA TYR A 26 -6.90 4.36 -11.76
C TYR A 26 -6.20 3.05 -12.10
N ARG A 27 -5.40 3.07 -13.16
CA ARG A 27 -4.68 1.92 -13.67
C ARG A 27 -3.29 1.83 -13.07
N PHE A 28 -2.69 0.65 -13.23
CA PHE A 28 -1.39 0.31 -12.65
C PHE A 28 -0.30 1.36 -12.94
N ASP A 29 -0.21 1.87 -14.17
CA ASP A 29 0.81 2.87 -14.54
C ASP A 29 0.62 4.20 -13.79
N GLU A 30 -0.63 4.60 -13.54
CA GLU A 30 -0.97 5.81 -12.79
C GLU A 30 -0.67 5.64 -11.30
N LEU A 31 -0.96 4.45 -10.75
CA LEU A 31 -0.61 4.10 -9.37
C LEU A 31 0.91 4.07 -9.17
N ARG A 32 1.65 3.53 -10.14
CA ARG A 32 3.11 3.55 -10.12
C ARG A 32 3.65 4.98 -10.12
N LEU A 33 3.13 5.83 -10.99
CA LEU A 33 3.51 7.25 -11.05
C LEU A 33 3.21 7.97 -9.73
N TYR A 34 2.07 7.66 -9.09
CA TYR A 34 1.73 8.18 -7.77
C TYR A 34 2.73 7.77 -6.69
N VAL A 35 3.14 6.49 -6.66
CA VAL A 35 4.17 5.99 -5.74
C VAL A 35 5.50 6.71 -5.97
N ASP A 36 5.94 6.83 -7.21
CA ASP A 36 7.21 7.49 -7.56
C ASP A 36 7.22 8.95 -7.08
N GLY A 37 6.11 9.68 -7.29
CA GLY A 37 5.96 11.06 -6.82
C GLY A 37 5.93 11.17 -5.30
N TYR A 38 5.24 10.25 -4.62
CA TYR A 38 5.20 10.22 -3.15
C TYR A 38 6.57 9.95 -2.54
N LEU A 39 7.32 8.98 -3.07
CA LEU A 39 8.67 8.65 -2.60
C LEU A 39 9.66 9.79 -2.90
N ALA A 40 9.55 10.45 -4.06
CA ALA A 40 10.35 11.63 -4.37
C ALA A 40 10.09 12.76 -3.36
N ALA A 41 8.83 13.05 -3.06
CA ALA A 41 8.48 14.05 -2.04
C ALA A 41 9.04 13.66 -0.66
N LEU A 42 8.92 12.39 -0.26
CA LEU A 42 9.44 11.91 1.03
C LEU A 42 10.96 12.12 1.13
N ARG A 43 11.71 11.83 0.06
CA ARG A 43 13.17 12.07 -0.03
C ARG A 43 13.53 13.54 0.12
N HIS A 44 12.70 14.46 -0.37
CA HIS A 44 12.94 15.89 -0.26
C HIS A 44 12.56 16.50 1.10
N THR A 45 11.73 15.81 1.88
CA THR A 45 11.30 16.32 3.20
C THR A 45 12.30 16.04 4.32
N ASP A 46 13.33 15.22 4.09
CA ASP A 46 14.27 14.72 5.11
C ASP A 46 13.59 14.12 6.37
N ALA A 47 12.31 13.74 6.25
CA ALA A 47 11.50 13.23 7.36
C ALA A 47 11.85 11.78 7.74
N VAL A 48 12.53 11.06 6.86
CA VAL A 48 12.89 9.65 6.99
C VAL A 48 14.30 9.45 6.42
N GLU A 49 15.14 8.68 7.10
CA GLU A 49 16.48 8.41 6.58
C GLU A 49 16.43 7.67 5.23
N PRO A 50 17.38 7.92 4.31
CA PRO A 50 17.39 7.30 2.99
C PRO A 50 17.31 5.76 3.00
N TYR A 51 17.90 5.13 4.01
CA TYR A 51 17.83 3.67 4.20
C TYR A 51 16.37 3.19 4.35
N TRP A 52 15.59 3.87 5.20
CA TRP A 52 14.20 3.52 5.45
C TRP A 52 13.29 3.85 4.26
N ILE A 53 13.61 4.89 3.49
CA ILE A 53 12.89 5.19 2.24
C ILE A 53 13.10 4.07 1.21
N ASN A 54 14.32 3.56 1.04
CA ASN A 54 14.57 2.45 0.12
C ASN A 54 13.83 1.18 0.57
N ARG A 55 13.78 0.91 1.88
CA ARG A 55 12.99 -0.20 2.42
C ARG A 55 11.48 -0.01 2.20
N LEU A 56 10.99 1.21 2.34
CA LEU A 56 9.60 1.55 2.05
C LEU A 56 9.28 1.29 0.57
N GLU A 57 10.15 1.73 -0.33
CA GLU A 57 10.00 1.51 -1.78
C GLU A 57 9.90 0.01 -2.12
N GLU A 58 10.79 -0.83 -1.59
CA GLU A 58 10.75 -2.29 -1.81
C GLU A 58 9.40 -2.90 -1.42
N GLU A 59 8.87 -2.53 -0.25
CA GLU A 59 7.60 -3.07 0.27
C GLU A 59 6.40 -2.54 -0.51
N VAL A 60 6.41 -1.25 -0.89
CA VAL A 60 5.32 -0.64 -1.68
C VAL A 60 5.28 -1.20 -3.09
N ILE A 61 6.44 -1.40 -3.73
CA ILE A 61 6.51 -2.06 -5.04
C ILE A 61 5.94 -3.47 -4.93
N ARG A 62 6.35 -4.24 -3.92
CA ARG A 62 5.79 -5.58 -3.70
C ARG A 62 4.26 -5.55 -3.53
N TYR A 63 3.75 -4.61 -2.74
CA TYR A 63 2.32 -4.42 -2.53
C TYR A 63 1.58 -4.08 -3.83
N LEU A 64 2.12 -3.13 -4.61
CA LEU A 64 1.52 -2.67 -5.86
C LEU A 64 1.44 -3.77 -6.93
N TYR A 65 2.45 -4.65 -7.01
CA TYR A 65 2.49 -5.74 -7.99
C TYR A 65 1.63 -6.95 -7.60
N ASP A 66 1.22 -7.05 -6.35
CA ASP A 66 0.32 -8.12 -5.88
C ASP A 66 -1.14 -7.68 -6.03
N SER A 67 -1.77 -8.13 -7.12
CA SER A 67 -3.15 -7.79 -7.47
C SER A 67 -4.17 -8.20 -6.40
N SER A 68 -3.86 -9.20 -5.57
CA SER A 68 -4.75 -9.65 -4.49
C SER A 68 -4.98 -8.58 -3.42
N ASN A 69 -4.04 -7.64 -3.27
CA ASN A 69 -4.20 -6.50 -2.36
C ASN A 69 -5.33 -5.54 -2.77
N PHE A 70 -5.75 -5.59 -4.04
CA PHE A 70 -6.79 -4.74 -4.60
C PHE A 70 -8.11 -5.48 -4.85
N GLU A 71 -8.13 -6.80 -4.61
CA GLU A 71 -9.37 -7.55 -4.68
C GLU A 71 -10.25 -7.17 -3.49
N THR A 72 -11.46 -6.69 -3.76
CA THR A 72 -12.48 -6.56 -2.71
C THR A 72 -12.74 -7.94 -2.14
N LEU A 73 -12.29 -8.18 -0.91
CA LEU A 73 -12.65 -9.35 -0.12
C LEU A 73 -14.17 -9.41 -0.06
N GLN A 74 -14.77 -10.27 -0.88
CA GLN A 74 -16.17 -10.59 -0.72
C GLN A 74 -16.31 -11.20 0.68
N PRO A 75 -17.20 -10.68 1.55
CA PRO A 75 -17.41 -11.29 2.84
C PRO A 75 -17.80 -12.75 2.60
N GLN A 76 -16.98 -13.68 3.08
CA GLN A 76 -17.32 -15.09 3.00
C GLN A 76 -18.68 -15.28 3.68
N PRO A 77 -19.67 -15.93 3.02
CA PRO A 77 -20.94 -16.20 3.66
C PRO A 77 -20.69 -16.98 4.94
N GLN A 78 -21.16 -16.42 6.06
CA GLN A 78 -20.97 -16.99 7.38
C GLN A 78 -21.60 -18.40 7.38
N PRO A 79 -20.84 -19.47 7.68
CA PRO A 79 -21.39 -20.82 7.65
C PRO A 79 -22.56 -20.92 8.65
N ASP A 80 -23.75 -21.22 8.15
CA ASP A 80 -24.96 -21.42 8.95
C ASP A 80 -24.80 -22.73 9.74
N TYR A 81 -24.25 -22.63 10.95
CA TYR A 81 -24.19 -23.73 11.90
C TYR A 81 -25.58 -24.00 12.49
N ARG A 82 -26.51 -24.47 11.65
CA ARG A 82 -27.74 -25.12 12.13
C ARG A 82 -27.37 -26.49 12.68
N GLN A 83 -27.15 -26.51 13.99
CA GLN A 83 -27.01 -27.73 14.79
C GLN A 83 -28.35 -28.47 14.77
N TYR A 84 -28.31 -29.73 14.34
CA TYR A 84 -29.40 -30.72 14.48
C TYR A 84 -29.24 -31.50 15.77
#